data_AF-R9HQW1-F1
#
_entry.id   AF-R9HQW1-F1
#
_cell.length_a   1.000
_cell.length_b   1.000
_cell.length_c   1.000
_cell.angle_alpha   90.00
_cell.angle_beta   90.00
_cell.angle_gamma   90.00
#
_symmetry.space_group_name_H-M   'P 1'
#
loop_
_entity.id
_entity.type
_entity.pdbx_description
1 polymer ?
#
loop_
_entity_poly.entity_id
_entity_poly.type
_entity_poly.pdbx_seq_one_letter_code
_entity_poly.pdbx_strand_id
1 'polypeptide(L)' 'MATDMNRHIWEGWTVGMFISELAPIVEMIMAGQSWRRPFTSKAELADWCRENQPFYKKRIPAVNNHFAKMYNLK' A
#
# COMPACT_ATOMS: atom_id res chain seq x y z
N MET A 1 -5.51 -9.38 12.58
CA MET A 1 -6.76 -9.34 11.78
C MET A 1 -6.42 -9.51 10.31
N ALA A 2 -7.23 -10.29 9.59
CA ALA A 2 -7.15 -10.33 8.13
C ALA A 2 -7.65 -8.99 7.56
N THR A 3 -7.04 -8.54 6.46
CA THR A 3 -7.49 -7.33 5.76
C THR A 3 -8.79 -7.67 5.02
N ASP A 4 -9.87 -6.94 5.29
CA ASP A 4 -11.10 -7.05 4.50
C ASP A 4 -10.89 -6.40 3.13
N MET A 5 -10.77 -7.24 2.10
CA MET A 5 -10.46 -6.84 0.72
C MET A 5 -11.66 -6.21 0.01
N ASN A 6 -12.88 -6.51 0.45
CA ASN A 6 -14.11 -6.05 -0.22
C ASN A 6 -14.63 -4.75 0.38
N ARG A 7 -14.06 -4.30 1.49
CA ARG A 7 -14.39 -3.01 2.10
C ARG A 7 -14.27 -1.89 1.07
N HIS A 8 -15.38 -1.21 0.82
CA HIS A 8 -15.45 -0.03 -0.03
C HIS A 8 -14.75 1.18 0.62
N ILE A 9 -14.06 1.97 -0.21
CA ILE A 9 -13.30 3.15 0.21
C ILE A 9 -13.76 4.40 -0.54
N TRP A 10 -13.83 4.36 -1.88
CA TRP A 10 -14.10 5.54 -2.71
C TRP A 10 -14.68 5.15 -4.07
N GLU A 11 -15.85 5.67 -4.46
CA GLU A 11 -16.47 5.48 -5.80
C GLU A 11 -16.33 4.06 -6.42
N GLY A 12 -16.93 3.05 -5.78
CA GLY A 12 -16.78 1.64 -6.18
C GLY A 12 -15.43 0.96 -5.85
N TRP A 13 -14.37 1.70 -5.51
CA TRP A 13 -13.06 1.13 -5.17
C TRP A 13 -13.03 0.46 -3.81
N THR A 14 -12.52 -0.77 -3.79
CA THR A 14 -12.33 -1.56 -2.57
C THR A 14 -10.87 -1.54 -2.11
N VAL A 15 -10.63 -1.93 -0.86
CA VAL A 15 -9.28 -2.14 -0.33
C VAL A 15 -8.44 -3.04 -1.23
N GLY A 16 -9.02 -4.12 -1.76
CA GLY A 16 -8.35 -5.03 -2.66
C GLY A 16 -7.90 -4.38 -3.96
N MET A 17 -8.73 -3.51 -4.56
CA MET A 17 -8.36 -2.78 -5.77
C MET A 17 -7.16 -1.86 -5.53
N PHE A 18 -7.15 -1.11 -4.42
CA PHE A 18 -6.00 -0.29 -4.05
C PHE A 18 -4.71 -1.11 -3.84
N ILE A 19 -4.82 -2.29 -3.21
CA ILE A 19 -3.67 -3.20 -3.05
C ILE A 19 -3.17 -3.68 -4.41
N SER A 20 -4.06 -4.15 -5.29
CA SER A 20 -3.70 -4.66 -6.62
C SER A 20 -2.97 -3.63 -7.47
N GLU A 21 -3.42 -2.37 -7.47
CA GLU A 21 -2.78 -1.28 -8.23
C GLU A 21 -1.38 -0.93 -7.69
N LEU A 22 -1.20 -0.93 -6.37
CA LEU A 22 0.07 -0.54 -5.75
C LEU A 22 1.11 -1.67 -5.71
N ALA A 23 0.67 -2.93 -5.64
CA ALA A 23 1.52 -4.07 -5.35
C ALA A 23 2.72 -4.22 -6.31
N PRO A 24 2.59 -4.09 -7.65
CA PRO A 24 3.73 -4.25 -8.55
C PRO A 24 4.87 -3.26 -8.27
N ILE A 25 4.52 -2.01 -7.93
CA ILE A 25 5.51 -0.97 -7.66
C ILE A 25 6.11 -1.16 -6.27
N VAL A 26 5.28 -1.51 -5.26
CA VAL A 26 5.78 -1.82 -3.92
C VAL A 26 6.74 -3.01 -3.95
N GLU A 27 6.43 -4.08 -4.69
CA GLU A 27 7.29 -5.24 -4.86
C GLU A 27 8.62 -4.87 -5.50
N MET A 28 8.60 -4.11 -6.59
CA MET A 28 9.82 -3.63 -7.24
C MET A 28 10.69 -2.79 -6.30
N ILE A 29 10.09 -1.90 -5.51
CA ILE A 29 10.80 -1.10 -4.50
C ILE A 29 11.41 -2.00 -3.43
N MET A 30 10.65 -2.94 -2.88
CA MET A 30 11.11 -3.82 -1.81
C MET A 30 12.14 -4.85 -2.28
N ALA A 31 12.11 -5.26 -3.54
CA ALA A 31 13.11 -6.12 -4.19
C ALA A 31 14.41 -5.37 -4.55
N GLY A 32 14.47 -4.05 -4.34
CA GLY A 32 15.62 -3.23 -4.73
C GLY A 32 15.76 -3.05 -6.25
N GLN A 33 14.68 -3.26 -7.00
CA GLN A 33 14.63 -3.14 -8.46
C GLN A 33 14.10 -1.76 -8.92
N SER A 34 13.94 -0.82 -8.00
CA SER A 34 13.51 0.55 -8.26
C SER A 34 14.62 1.55 -7.95
N TRP A 35 14.56 2.75 -8.52
CA TRP A 35 15.41 3.89 -8.13
C TRP A 35 15.22 4.27 -6.66
N ARG A 36 14.02 3.99 -6.11
CA ARG A 36 13.70 4.18 -4.71
C ARG A 36 14.18 2.98 -3.90
N ARG A 37 14.89 3.25 -2.81
CA ARG A 37 15.31 2.22 -1.84
C ARG A 37 14.10 1.55 -1.18
N PRO A 38 14.22 0.28 -0.74
CA PRO A 38 13.19 -0.40 0.04
C PRO A 38 12.71 0.44 1.23
N PHE A 39 11.42 0.37 1.52
CA PHE A 39 10.82 1.02 2.68
C PHE A 39 11.40 0.45 3.97
N THR A 40 11.67 1.32 4.93
CA THR A 40 12.27 0.93 6.22
C THR A 40 11.28 1.02 7.39
N SER A 41 10.15 1.71 7.19
CA SER A 41 9.10 1.86 8.19
C SER A 41 7.71 1.85 7.59
N LYS A 42 6.72 1.51 8.41
CA LYS A 42 5.31 1.58 8.03
C LYS A 42 4.87 3.02 7.69
N ALA A 43 5.42 4.01 8.38
CA ALA A 43 5.10 5.42 8.13
C ALA A 43 5.54 5.84 6.72
N GLU A 44 6.78 5.49 6.35
CA GLU A 44 7.33 5.77 5.03
C GLU A 44 6.51 5.11 3.91
N LEU A 45 6.17 3.83 4.09
CA LEU A 45 5.30 3.09 3.17
C LEU A 45 3.92 3.75 3.07
N ALA A 46 3.32 4.16 4.20
CA ALA A 46 2.00 4.78 4.24
C ALA A 46 1.94 6.14 3.51
N ASP A 47 3.01 6.95 3.60
CA ASP A 47 3.10 8.20 2.88
C ASP A 47 3.27 7.98 1.38
N TRP A 48 4.09 7.00 1.01
CA TRP A 48 4.22 6.61 -0.38
C TRP A 48 2.89 6.09 -0.96
N CYS A 49 2.16 5.23 -0.25
CA CYS A 49 0.83 4.78 -0.68
C CYS A 49 -0.13 5.94 -0.88
N ARG A 50 -0.21 6.88 0.07
CA ARG A 50 -1.07 8.08 -0.03
C ARG A 50 -0.80 8.90 -1.30
N GLU A 51 0.47 9.04 -1.68
CA GLU A 51 0.89 9.82 -2.84
C GLU A 51 0.63 9.09 -4.16
N ASN A 52 0.82 7.77 -4.18
CA ASN A 52 0.84 6.98 -5.41
C ASN A 52 -0.48 6.22 -5.67
N GLN A 53 -1.33 6.05 -4.67
CA GLN A 53 -2.62 5.38 -4.86
C GLN A 53 -3.54 6.22 -5.76
N PRO A 54 -4.32 5.55 -6.62
CA PRO A 54 -5.17 6.24 -7.59
C PRO A 54 -6.35 6.92 -6.87
N PHE A 55 -6.77 8.09 -7.35
CA PHE A 55 -7.97 8.85 -6.92
C PHE A 55 -8.06 9.35 -5.47
N TYR A 56 -7.74 8.53 -4.48
CA TYR A 56 -7.92 8.82 -3.07
C TYR A 56 -6.60 9.26 -2.44
N LYS A 57 -6.35 10.56 -2.21
CA LYS A 57 -5.04 11.04 -1.69
C LYS A 57 -4.94 11.05 -0.15
N LYS A 58 -5.65 10.15 0.52
CA LYS A 58 -5.59 9.96 1.98
C LYS A 58 -5.08 8.55 2.29
N ARG A 59 -4.39 8.40 3.44
CA ARG A 59 -3.92 7.09 3.90
C ARG A 59 -5.12 6.15 4.07
N ILE A 60 -5.02 4.93 3.53
CA ILE A 60 -6.00 3.86 3.75
C ILE A 60 -5.36 2.86 4.73
N PRO A 61 -5.74 2.84 6.02
CA PRO A 61 -5.07 2.00 7.03
C PRO A 61 -5.03 0.52 6.66
N ALA A 62 -6.07 0.00 6.01
CA ALA A 62 -6.14 -1.39 5.58
C ALA A 62 -5.08 -1.74 4.52
N VAL A 63 -4.86 -0.85 3.54
CA VAL A 63 -3.82 -1.00 2.49
C VAL A 63 -2.43 -0.89 3.12
N ASN A 64 -2.20 0.13 3.95
CA ASN A 64 -0.91 0.35 4.61
C ASN A 64 -0.53 -0.82 5.52
N ASN A 65 -1.50 -1.34 6.29
CA ASN A 65 -1.27 -2.50 7.16
C ASN A 65 -1.01 -3.78 6.36
N HIS A 66 -1.63 -3.95 5.19
CA HIS A 66 -1.41 -5.12 4.34
C HIS A 66 0.05 -5.20 3.89
N PHE A 67 0.56 -4.13 3.28
CA PHE A 67 1.95 -4.08 2.83
C PHE A 67 2.95 -4.08 4.00
N ALA A 68 2.68 -3.33 5.07
CA ALA A 68 3.58 -3.31 6.23
C ALA A 68 3.71 -4.71 6.86
N LYS A 69 2.62 -5.48 6.93
CA LYS A 69 2.66 -6.87 7.39
C LYS A 69 3.42 -7.77 6.41
N MET A 70 3.18 -7.62 5.10
CA MET A 70 3.86 -8.41 4.07
C MET A 70 5.39 -8.29 4.16
N TYR A 71 5.89 -7.09 4.45
CA TYR A 71 7.33 -6.82 4.51
C TYR A 71 7.89 -6.65 5.93
N ASN A 72 7.13 -7.03 6.97
CA ASN A 72 7.52 -6.93 8.38
C ASN A 72 8.00 -5.53 8.83
N LEU A 73 7.38 -4.48 8.29
CA LEU A 73 7.68 -3.09 8.64
C LEU A 73 6.99 -2.69 9.94
N LYS A 74 7.73 -2.03 10.83
CA LYS A 74 7.24 -1.50 12.11
C LYS A 74 6.57 -0.14 11.94
#